data_AF-A0A013XPN5-F1
#
_entry.id   AF-A0A013XPN5-F1
#
_cell.length_a   1.000
_cell.length_b   1.000
_cell.length_c   1.000
_cell.angle_alpha   90.00
_cell.angle_beta   90.00
_cell.angle_gamma   90.00
#
_symmetry.space_group_name_H-M   'P 1'
#
loop_
_entity.id
_entity.type
_entity.pdbx_description
1 polymer ?
#
loop_
_entity_poly.entity_id
_entity_poly.type
_entity_poly.pdbx_seq_one_letter_code
_entity_poly.pdbx_strand_id
1 'polypeptide(L)'
;MLLREEIAISMDGRGAWRDNVMVERLWRSVKYEEVYLRAYGGVSEARESIGRYLSFYNGRRPHSSLAARTPDQAYFDNLPVMIAA
;
A
#
# COMPACT_ATOMS: atom_id res chain seq x y z
N MET A 1 -9.08 19.70 -5.78
CA MET A 1 -9.49 18.29 -5.68
C MET A 1 -9.30 17.77 -4.26
N LEU A 2 -8.11 17.78 -3.67
CA LEU A 2 -7.90 17.32 -2.28
C LEU A 2 -8.60 18.18 -1.21
N LEU A 3 -8.54 19.51 -1.33
CA LEU A 3 -9.24 20.44 -0.42
C LEU A 3 -10.76 20.30 -0.45
N ARG A 4 -11.33 19.80 -1.56
CA ARG A 4 -12.78 19.55 -1.67
C ARG A 4 -13.21 18.35 -0.83
N GLU A 5 -12.35 17.35 -0.74
CA GLU A 5 -12.57 16.13 0.03
C GLU A 5 -12.06 16.27 1.48
N GLU A 6 -11.76 17.50 1.92
CA GLU A 6 -11.24 17.81 3.26
C GLU A 6 -9.98 17.02 3.64
N ILE A 7 -9.19 16.60 2.64
CA ILE A 7 -7.94 15.85 2.85
C ILE A 7 -6.81 16.84 3.17
N ALA A 8 -6.30 16.80 4.40
CA ALA A 8 -5.12 17.54 4.80
C ALA A 8 -3.86 16.97 4.10
N ILE A 9 -3.10 17.85 3.45
CA ILE A 9 -1.81 17.48 2.86
C ILE A 9 -0.76 17.57 3.96
N SER A 10 -0.25 16.42 4.40
CA SER A 10 0.92 16.35 5.29
C SER A 10 2.18 16.27 4.44
N MET A 11 3.07 17.26 4.58
CA MET A 11 4.42 17.23 4.03
C MET A 11 5.39 17.35 5.20
N ASP A 12 6.26 16.36 5.35
CA ASP A 12 7.37 16.45 6.28
C ASP A 12 8.51 17.30 5.71
N GLY A 13 9.36 17.82 6.61
CA GLY A 13 10.51 18.61 6.20
C GLY A 13 11.52 17.76 5.42
N ARG A 14 12.32 18.40 4.56
CA ARG A 14 13.42 17.70 3.85
C ARG A 14 14.29 16.91 4.85
N GLY A 15 14.41 15.60 4.66
CA GLY A 15 15.20 14.71 5.51
C GLY A 15 14.41 13.99 6.62
N ALA A 16 13.11 14.24 6.75
CA ALA A 16 12.23 13.37 7.52
C ALA A 16 11.95 12.11 6.68
N TRP A 17 12.49 10.97 7.12
CA TRP A 17 12.40 9.69 6.40
C TRP A 17 11.39 8.74 7.04
N ARG A 18 11.02 8.99 8.30
CA ARG A 18 10.22 8.08 9.13
C ARG A 18 8.83 7.85 8.55
N ASP A 19 8.22 8.90 8.00
CA ASP A 19 6.88 8.84 7.42
C ASP A 19 6.87 8.03 6.11
N ASN A 20 8.02 7.95 5.44
CA ASN A 20 8.19 7.22 4.18
C ASN A 20 8.56 5.73 4.35
N VAL A 21 8.98 5.29 5.55
CA VAL A 21 9.47 3.91 5.78
C VAL A 21 8.47 2.84 5.34
N MET A 22 7.19 3.07 5.61
CA MET A 22 6.13 2.11 5.28
C MET A 22 5.98 1.95 3.78
N VAL A 23 5.96 3.06 3.03
CA VAL A 23 5.81 3.02 1.58
C VAL A 23 7.08 2.53 0.89
N GLU A 24 8.27 2.82 1.42
CA GLU A 24 9.53 2.24 0.91
C GLU A 24 9.57 0.73 1.06
N ARG A 25 9.11 0.20 2.20
CA ARG A 25 9.02 -1.25 2.42
C ARG A 25 8.07 -1.91 1.43
N LEU A 26 6.89 -1.30 1.20
CA LEU A 26 5.95 -1.76 0.18
C LEU A 26 6.61 -1.80 -1.21
N TRP A 27 7.25 -0.70 -1.62
CA TRP A 27 7.90 -0.61 -2.93
C TRP A 27 9.06 -1.59 -3.10
N ARG A 28 9.79 -1.90 -2.02
CA ARG A 28 10.81 -2.95 -2.06
C ARG A 28 10.17 -4.30 -2.38
N SER A 29 9.09 -4.69 -1.69
CA SER A 29 8.38 -5.94 -1.99
C SER A 29 7.86 -5.98 -3.42
N VAL A 30 7.15 -4.93 -3.87
CA VAL A 30 6.64 -4.85 -5.26
C VAL A 30 7.77 -5.00 -6.28
N LYS A 31 8.90 -4.32 -6.08
CA LYS A 31 10.01 -4.38 -7.03
C LYS A 31 10.61 -5.79 -7.13
N TYR A 32 10.93 -6.38 -5.99
CA TYR A 32 11.65 -7.66 -5.94
C TYR A 32 10.76 -8.86 -6.26
N GLU A 33 9.49 -8.82 -5.85
CA GLU A 33 8.58 -9.96 -5.97
C GLU A 33 7.74 -9.90 -7.26
N GLU A 34 7.58 -8.71 -7.87
CA GLU A 34 6.73 -8.53 -9.06
C GLU A 34 7.51 -7.99 -10.27
N VAL A 35 8.11 -6.81 -10.14
CA VAL A 35 8.64 -6.03 -11.28
C VAL A 35 9.94 -6.61 -11.84
N TYR A 36 10.91 -6.95 -10.99
CA TYR A 36 12.22 -7.43 -11.45
C TYR A 36 12.19 -8.83 -12.04
N LEU A 37 11.11 -9.58 -11.80
CA LEU A 37 10.94 -10.94 -12.31
C LEU A 37 10.22 -10.98 -13.67
N ARG A 38 9.79 -9.84 -14.20
CA ARG A 38 8.92 -9.77 -15.39
C ARG A 38 9.47 -8.81 -16.45
N ALA A 39 9.30 -9.24 -17.69
CA ALA A 39 9.43 -8.37 -18.86
C ALA A 39 8.02 -8.08 -19.40
N TYR A 40 7.47 -6.92 -19.06
CA TYR A 40 6.16 -6.51 -19.55
C TYR A 40 6.23 -6.13 -21.04
N GLY A 41 5.26 -6.58 -21.83
CA GLY A 41 5.08 -6.19 -23.22
C GLY A 41 4.53 -4.77 -23.39
N GLY A 42 4.00 -4.16 -22.33
CA GLY A 42 3.56 -2.77 -22.32
C GLY A 42 2.99 -2.30 -20.99
N VAL A 43 2.63 -1.01 -20.93
CA VAL A 43 2.11 -0.36 -19.71
C VAL A 43 0.79 -1.00 -19.24
N SER A 44 -0.08 -1.39 -20.17
CA SER A 44 -1.36 -2.04 -19.85
C SER A 44 -1.15 -3.37 -19.11
N GLU A 45 -0.23 -4.18 -19.59
CA GLU A 45 0.12 -5.46 -18.96
C GLU A 45 0.78 -5.24 -17.59
N ALA A 46 1.72 -4.29 -17.50
CA ALA A 46 2.35 -3.92 -16.24
C ALA A 46 1.31 -3.49 -15.19
N ARG A 47 0.34 -2.65 -15.59
CA ARG A 47 -0.73 -2.19 -14.70
C ARG A 47 -1.59 -3.35 -14.20
N GLU A 48 -1.96 -4.28 -15.08
CA GLU A 48 -2.76 -5.44 -14.70
C GLU A 48 -1.99 -6.37 -13.75
N SER A 49 -0.73 -6.67 -14.08
CA SER A 49 0.10 -7.57 -13.28
C SER A 49 0.41 -7.00 -11.89
N ILE A 50 0.81 -5.72 -11.83
CA ILE A 50 1.03 -5.03 -10.56
C ILE A 50 -0.27 -4.94 -9.75
N GLY A 51 -1.42 -4.70 -10.40
CA GLY A 51 -2.72 -4.71 -9.75
C GLY A 51 -3.08 -6.06 -9.10
N ARG A 52 -2.81 -7.17 -9.80
CA ARG A 52 -2.97 -8.53 -9.24
C ARG A 52 -2.04 -8.76 -8.06
N TYR A 53 -0.79 -8.33 -8.15
CA TYR A 53 0.17 -8.44 -7.05
C TYR A 53 -0.29 -7.66 -5.81
N LEU A 54 -0.75 -6.42 -5.97
CA LEU A 54 -1.24 -5.60 -4.87
C LEU A 54 -2.48 -6.23 -4.22
N SER A 55 -3.38 -6.81 -5.01
CA SER A 55 -4.56 -7.54 -4.51
C SER A 55 -4.14 -8.75 -3.66
N PHE A 56 -3.11 -9.49 -4.09
CA PHE A 56 -2.52 -10.58 -3.31
C PHE A 56 -1.85 -10.07 -2.02
N TYR A 57 -1.03 -9.03 -2.12
CA TYR A 57 -0.28 -8.45 -1.00
C TYR A 57 -1.24 -7.98 0.11
N ASN A 58 -2.31 -7.28 -0.25
CA ASN A 58 -3.26 -6.72 0.72
C ASN A 58 -4.23 -7.78 1.29
N GLY A 59 -4.75 -8.67 0.44
CA GLY A 59 -5.86 -9.53 0.81
C GLY A 59 -5.48 -10.95 1.23
N ARG A 60 -4.28 -11.43 0.89
CA ARG A 60 -3.91 -12.85 1.09
C ARG A 60 -2.58 -13.07 1.79
N ARG A 61 -1.63 -12.14 1.69
CA ARG A 61 -0.30 -12.29 2.28
C ARG A 61 -0.32 -11.96 3.77
N PRO A 62 0.00 -12.88 4.68
CA PRO A 62 0.19 -12.56 6.09
C PRO A 62 1.54 -11.87 6.31
N HIS A 63 1.57 -10.86 7.18
CA HIS A 63 2.79 -10.13 7.52
C HIS A 63 3.18 -10.34 8.99
N SER A 64 4.44 -10.69 9.25
CA SER A 64 4.95 -10.88 10.62
C SER A 64 4.83 -9.61 11.47
N SER A 65 5.06 -8.43 10.87
CA SER A 65 4.85 -7.13 11.53
C SER A 65 3.39 -6.83 11.89
N LEU A 66 2.44 -7.59 11.34
CA LEU A 66 1.00 -7.47 11.60
C LEU A 66 0.46 -8.67 12.39
N ALA A 67 1.33 -9.40 13.11
CA ALA A 67 0.96 -10.62 13.84
C ALA A 67 0.31 -11.69 12.94
N ALA A 68 0.91 -11.90 11.76
CA ALA A 68 0.43 -12.82 10.72
C ALA A 68 -0.94 -12.47 10.11
N ARG A 69 -1.43 -11.25 10.31
CA ARG A 69 -2.58 -10.72 9.58
C ARG A 69 -2.19 -10.13 8.23
N THR A 70 -3.16 -10.01 7.33
CA THR A 70 -3.01 -9.29 6.07
C THR A 70 -3.17 -7.77 6.29
N PRO A 71 -2.67 -6.92 5.37
CA PRO A 71 -2.90 -5.49 5.42
C PRO A 71 -4.39 -5.12 5.45
N ASP A 72 -5.22 -5.82 4.67
CA ASP A 72 -6.67 -5.60 4.67
C ASP A 72 -7.28 -5.87 6.04
N GLN A 73 -6.93 -7.01 6.68
CA GLN A 73 -7.39 -7.32 8.04
C GLN A 73 -6.93 -6.23 9.03
N ALA A 74 -5.66 -5.86 9.00
CA ALA A 74 -5.15 -4.83 9.89
C ALA A 74 -5.85 -3.48 9.71
N TYR A 75 -6.24 -3.12 8.49
CA TYR A 75 -6.95 -1.86 8.22
C TYR A 75 -8.43 -1.94 8.59
N PHE A 76 -9.18 -2.90 8.03
CA PHE A 76 -10.63 -2.97 8.21
C PHE A 76 -11.04 -3.37 9.63
N ASP A 77 -10.26 -4.19 10.34
CA ASP A 77 -10.56 -4.55 11.73
C ASP A 77 -10.34 -3.37 12.70
N ASN A 78 -9.56 -2.37 12.29
CA ASN A 78 -9.24 -1.19 13.10
C ASN A 78 -9.91 0.08 12.56
N LEU A 79 -10.84 -0.05 11.61
CA LEU A 79 -11.62 1.09 11.16
C LEU A 79 -12.46 1.57 12.37
N PRO A 80 -12.39 2.86 12.75
CA PRO A 80 -13.28 3.37 13.77
C PRO A 80 -14.72 3.10 13.33
N VAL A 81 -15.52 2.52 14.21
CA VAL A 81 -16.96 2.44 14.01
C VAL A 81 -17.41 3.88 13.84
N MET A 82 -17.88 4.22 12.65
CA MET A 82 -18.52 5.51 12.41
C MET A 82 -19.70 5.59 13.37
N ILE A 83 -19.53 6.30 14.49
CA ILE A 83 -20.66 6.74 15.30
C ILE A 83 -21.38 7.74 14.41
N ALA A 84 -22.44 7.27 13.75
CA ALA A 84 -23.41 8.16 13.14
C ALA A 84 -23.98 9.02 14.27
N ALA A 85 -23.62 10.31 14.26
CA ALA A 85 -24.24 11.35 15.08
C ALA A 85 -25.39 11.98 14.28
#